data_AF-A0A060C2I1-F1
#
_entry.id   AF-A0A060C2I1-F1
#
_cell.length_a   1.000
_cell.length_b   1.000
_cell.length_c   1.000
_cell.angle_alpha   90.00
_cell.angle_beta   90.00
_cell.angle_gamma   90.00
#
_symmetry.space_group_name_H-M   'P 1'
#
loop_
_entity.id
_entity.type
_entity.pdbx_description
1 polymer ?
#
loop_
_entity_poly.entity_id
_entity_poly.type
_entity_poly.pdbx_seq_one_letter_code
_entity_poly.pdbx_strand_id
1 'polypeptide(L)'
;MRWGLEFGLWFEPEMVSIDSDLHRAHPEWMVGPPERALTPQRNQYVLDMTRPDVVDHLAGAMSRIISDARIDYIKWDMNRNITEAYSASLGAERQGVVLPQIHPWRLFAIRTPCRRAPRRVVRVMR
;
A
#
# COMPACT_ATOMS: atom_id res chain seq x y z
N MET A 1 -3.82 -0.79 -27.43
CA MET A 1 -3.79 -2.26 -27.22
C MET A 1 -4.42 -2.92 -28.43
N ARG A 2 -3.83 -4.01 -28.94
CA ARG A 2 -4.03 -4.50 -30.32
C ARG A 2 -5.11 -5.58 -30.49
N TRP A 3 -5.83 -5.95 -29.42
CA TRP A 3 -6.70 -7.15 -29.39
C TRP A 3 -8.14 -6.88 -28.93
N GLY A 4 -8.54 -5.62 -28.72
CA GLY A 4 -9.90 -5.27 -28.26
C GLY A 4 -10.21 -5.66 -26.80
N LEU A 5 -9.23 -6.18 -26.05
CA LEU A 5 -9.34 -6.48 -24.62
C LEU A 5 -8.96 -5.26 -23.76
N GLU A 6 -9.66 -5.10 -22.64
CA GLU A 6 -9.30 -4.18 -21.56
C GLU A 6 -8.10 -4.71 -20.77
N PHE A 7 -7.23 -3.82 -20.31
CA PHE A 7 -6.03 -4.19 -19.56
C PHE A 7 -6.20 -3.96 -18.06
N GLY A 8 -5.99 -5.03 -17.29
CA GLY A 8 -6.02 -5.02 -15.84
C GLY A 8 -4.64 -5.20 -15.21
N LEU A 9 -4.40 -4.56 -14.07
CA LEU A 9 -3.21 -4.77 -13.25
C LEU A 9 -3.58 -5.08 -11.79
N TRP A 10 -2.77 -5.90 -11.13
CA TRP A 10 -2.93 -6.25 -9.73
C TRP A 10 -1.90 -5.51 -8.87
N PHE A 11 -2.33 -5.00 -7.72
CA PHE A 11 -1.48 -4.34 -6.72
C PHE A 11 -1.79 -4.87 -5.31
N GLU A 12 -0.73 -4.94 -4.51
CA GLU A 12 -0.79 -5.16 -3.05
C GLU A 12 0.16 -4.15 -2.37
N PRO A 13 -0.23 -2.86 -2.31
CA PRO A 13 0.68 -1.79 -1.92
C PRO A 13 0.90 -1.67 -0.41
N GLU A 14 0.04 -2.24 0.43
CA GLU A 14 0.20 -2.20 1.89
C GLU A 14 1.26 -3.19 2.41
N MET A 15 1.85 -4.01 1.53
CA MET A 15 2.75 -5.09 1.93
C MET A 15 4.19 -4.87 1.48
N VAL A 16 5.11 -5.44 2.24
CA VAL A 16 6.54 -5.43 1.94
C VAL A 16 7.15 -6.80 2.23
N SER A 17 8.06 -7.24 1.37
CA SER A 17 8.90 -8.42 1.61
C SER A 17 10.26 -7.98 2.16
N ILE A 18 10.85 -8.77 3.07
CA ILE A 18 12.20 -8.49 3.61
C ILE A 18 13.24 -8.49 2.49
N ASP A 19 13.09 -9.39 1.52
CA ASP A 19 13.89 -9.38 0.29
C ASP A 19 13.29 -8.42 -0.75
N SER A 20 13.31 -7.12 -0.45
CA SER A 20 12.94 -6.07 -1.39
C SER A 20 13.85 -4.86 -1.24
N ASP A 21 14.04 -4.12 -2.33
CA ASP A 21 14.79 -2.86 -2.30
C ASP A 21 14.13 -1.84 -1.37
N LEU A 22 12.79 -1.85 -1.30
CA LEU A 22 12.03 -0.99 -0.40
C LEU A 22 12.39 -1.24 1.06
N HIS A 23 12.42 -2.51 1.49
CA HIS A 23 12.79 -2.85 2.86
C HIS A 23 14.27 -2.56 3.14
N ARG A 24 15.16 -2.84 2.18
CA ARG A 24 16.59 -2.53 2.34
C ARG A 24 16.84 -1.02 2.50
N ALA A 25 16.09 -0.19 1.78
CA ALA A 25 16.20 1.27 1.86
C ALA A 25 15.49 1.84 3.10
N HIS A 26 14.37 1.25 3.49
CA HIS A 26 13.48 1.75 4.55
C HIS A 26 13.00 0.63 5.48
N PRO A 27 13.90 0.04 6.29
CA PRO A 27 13.51 -1.03 7.22
C PRO A 27 12.54 -0.55 8.31
N GLU A 28 12.53 0.75 8.61
CA GLU A 28 11.67 1.40 9.61
C GLU A 28 10.22 1.63 9.15
N TRP A 29 9.89 1.30 7.90
CA TRP A 29 8.54 1.48 7.35
C TRP A 29 7.58 0.33 7.67
N MET A 30 8.03 -0.73 8.35
CA MET A 30 7.13 -1.82 8.74
C MET A 30 6.34 -1.48 10.00
N VAL A 31 5.11 -1.96 10.06
CA VAL A 31 4.29 -1.96 11.27
C VAL A 31 4.93 -2.88 12.30
N GLY A 32 5.11 -2.37 13.52
CA GLY A 32 5.58 -3.15 14.64
C GLY A 32 6.52 -2.40 15.58
N PRO A 33 6.59 -2.81 16.86
CA PRO A 33 7.49 -2.20 17.82
C PRO A 33 8.94 -2.62 17.54
N PRO A 34 9.91 -1.69 17.67
CA PRO A 34 11.31 -1.95 17.31
C PRO A 34 11.97 -3.05 18.16
N GLU A 35 11.45 -3.29 19.37
CA GLU A 35 12.02 -4.25 20.32
C GLU A 35 11.44 -5.67 20.21
N ARG A 36 10.53 -5.93 19.25
CA ARG A 36 9.85 -7.22 19.12
C ARG A 36 10.05 -7.81 17.72
N ALA A 37 10.22 -9.12 17.66
CA ALA A 37 10.14 -9.85 16.40
C ALA A 37 8.73 -9.70 15.79
N LEU A 38 8.69 -9.45 14.48
CA LEU A 38 7.45 -9.34 13.71
C LEU A 38 7.01 -10.71 13.20
N THR A 39 5.70 -10.96 13.23
CA THR A 39 5.15 -12.23 12.72
C THR A 39 5.01 -12.17 11.19
N PRO A 40 5.75 -12.99 10.42
CA PRO A 40 5.53 -13.10 8.98
C PRO A 40 4.23 -13.88 8.70
N GLN A 41 3.51 -13.46 7.66
CA GLN A 41 2.42 -14.23 7.06
C GLN A 41 2.61 -14.16 5.55
N ARG A 42 2.59 -15.29 4.85
CA ARG A 42 2.92 -15.38 3.41
C ARG A 42 4.28 -14.76 3.05
N ASN A 43 5.26 -14.80 3.96
CA ASN A 43 6.60 -14.21 3.79
C ASN A 43 6.62 -12.68 3.56
N GLN A 44 5.55 -11.98 3.94
CA GLN A 44 5.42 -10.53 3.81
C GLN A 44 5.03 -9.89 5.15
N TYR A 45 5.26 -8.59 5.25
CA TYR A 45 4.98 -7.71 6.38
C TYR A 45 4.12 -6.53 5.92
N VAL A 46 3.57 -5.79 6.87
CA VAL A 46 2.67 -4.65 6.59
C VAL A 46 3.44 -3.35 6.69
N LEU A 47 3.25 -2.45 5.73
CA LEU A 47 3.80 -1.09 5.75
C LEU A 47 2.99 -0.17 6.68
N ASP A 48 3.70 0.72 7.36
CA ASP A 48 3.14 1.67 8.32
C ASP A 48 2.51 2.86 7.60
N MET A 49 1.25 2.68 7.21
CA MET A 49 0.43 3.69 6.53
C MET A 49 0.07 4.90 7.40
N THR A 50 0.48 4.93 8.67
CA THR A 50 0.35 6.12 9.51
C THR A 50 1.34 7.22 9.11
N ARG A 51 2.45 6.83 8.48
CA ARG A 51 3.52 7.74 8.09
C ARG A 51 3.23 8.39 6.73
N PRO A 52 3.31 9.72 6.62
CA PRO A 52 3.07 10.41 5.34
C PRO A 52 4.05 10.02 4.24
N ASP A 53 5.33 9.78 4.57
CA ASP A 53 6.39 9.41 3.63
C ASP A 53 6.11 8.05 2.93
N VAL A 54 5.61 7.07 3.67
CA VAL A 54 5.17 5.78 3.13
C VAL A 54 4.03 5.97 2.13
N VAL A 55 3.00 6.73 2.51
CA VAL A 55 1.82 6.93 1.65
C VAL A 55 2.19 7.72 0.39
N ASP A 56 3.02 8.76 0.52
CA ASP A 56 3.48 9.57 -0.61
C ASP A 56 4.34 8.74 -1.59
N HIS A 57 5.24 7.89 -1.06
CA HIS A 57 6.07 7.00 -1.88
C HIS A 57 5.20 6.02 -2.70
N LEU A 58 4.29 5.31 -2.03
CA LEU A 58 3.42 4.33 -2.66
C LEU A 58 2.47 4.99 -3.66
N ALA A 59 1.83 6.11 -3.30
CA ALA A 59 0.95 6.85 -4.19
C ALA A 59 1.71 7.36 -5.44
N GLY A 60 2.93 7.86 -5.25
CA GLY A 60 3.81 8.28 -6.34
C GLY A 60 4.20 7.14 -7.28
N ALA A 61 4.63 6.00 -6.73
CA ALA A 61 5.02 4.82 -7.51
C ALA A 61 3.83 4.26 -8.30
N MET A 62 2.67 4.10 -7.67
CA MET A 62 1.45 3.64 -8.32
C MET A 62 0.99 4.62 -9.39
N SER A 63 0.97 5.93 -9.11
CA SER A 63 0.55 6.97 -10.04
C SER A 63 1.38 6.95 -11.34
N ARG A 64 2.70 6.72 -11.24
CA ARG A 64 3.58 6.57 -12.41
C ARG A 64 3.16 5.37 -13.26
N ILE A 65 3.06 4.18 -12.66
CA ILE A 65 2.66 2.95 -13.37
C ILE A 65 1.28 3.12 -14.04
N ILE A 66 0.32 3.69 -13.31
CA ILE A 66 -1.07 3.90 -13.74
C ILE A 66 -1.20 4.98 -14.83
N SER A 67 -0.26 5.92 -14.89
CA SER A 67 -0.23 6.96 -15.92
C SER A 67 0.47 6.47 -17.19
N ASP A 68 1.52 5.66 -17.04
CA ASP A 68 2.32 5.14 -18.15
C ASP A 68 1.63 3.97 -18.86
N ALA A 69 1.06 3.05 -18.08
CA ALA A 69 0.24 1.97 -18.62
C ALA A 69 -1.21 2.46 -18.75
N ARG A 70 -1.81 2.30 -19.93
CA ARG A 70 -3.25 2.57 -20.16
C ARG A 70 -4.09 1.50 -19.46
N ILE A 71 -4.13 1.53 -18.13
CA ILE A 71 -4.82 0.55 -17.28
C ILE A 71 -6.31 0.89 -17.21
N ASP A 72 -7.14 -0.09 -17.54
CA ASP A 72 -8.60 0.00 -17.49
C ASP A 72 -9.16 -0.58 -16.18
N TYR A 73 -8.46 -1.54 -15.58
CA TYR A 73 -8.88 -2.22 -14.35
C TYR A 73 -7.74 -2.36 -13.34
N ILE A 74 -8.04 -2.12 -12.06
CA ILE A 74 -7.10 -2.38 -10.96
C ILE A 74 -7.74 -3.38 -10.00
N LYS A 75 -7.08 -4.52 -9.81
CA LYS A 75 -7.33 -5.41 -8.67
C LYS A 75 -6.44 -4.97 -7.52
N TRP A 76 -7.07 -4.48 -6.46
CA TRP A 76 -6.39 -4.17 -5.22
C TRP A 76 -6.57 -5.32 -4.24
N ASP A 77 -5.47 -5.77 -3.65
CA ASP A 77 -5.42 -6.93 -2.79
C ASP A 77 -4.69 -6.64 -1.48
N MET A 78 -4.95 -7.45 -0.46
CA MET A 78 -4.33 -7.36 0.85
C MET A 78 -4.29 -8.75 1.47
N ASN A 79 -3.17 -9.46 1.34
CA ASN A 79 -3.12 -10.90 1.55
C ASN A 79 -2.75 -11.36 2.97
N ARG A 80 -2.71 -10.45 3.94
CA ARG A 80 -2.49 -10.82 5.36
C ARG A 80 -3.23 -9.92 6.34
N ASN A 81 -3.42 -10.46 7.54
CA ASN A 81 -3.87 -9.71 8.69
C ASN A 81 -2.72 -8.86 9.27
N ILE A 82 -3.09 -7.76 9.91
CA ILE A 82 -2.16 -6.91 10.64
C ILE A 82 -1.85 -7.58 11.98
N THR A 83 -0.58 -7.78 12.28
CA THR A 83 -0.07 -8.25 13.58
C THR A 83 0.83 -7.17 14.15
N GLU A 84 1.04 -7.17 15.48
CA GLU A 84 1.88 -6.18 16.17
C GLU A 84 1.55 -4.72 15.82
N ALA A 85 0.27 -4.35 15.71
CA ALA A 85 -0.17 -3.03 15.26
C ALA A 85 0.42 -1.88 16.09
N TYR A 86 1.50 -1.29 15.58
CA TYR A 86 2.29 -0.27 16.24
C TYR A 86 3.02 0.57 15.18
N SER A 87 3.11 1.89 15.42
CA SER A 87 3.93 2.79 14.62
C SER A 87 4.99 3.45 15.49
N ALA A 88 6.27 3.31 15.10
CA ALA A 88 7.37 4.02 15.74
C ALA A 88 7.33 5.54 15.52
N SER A 89 6.52 6.03 14.56
CA SER A 89 6.35 7.46 14.28
C SER A 89 5.31 8.14 15.19
N LEU A 90 4.59 7.37 16.00
CA LEU A 90 3.49 7.85 16.83
C LEU A 90 3.84 7.80 18.32
N GLY A 91 3.37 8.80 19.06
CA GLY A 91 3.35 8.77 20.53
C GLY A 91 2.47 7.63 21.07
N ALA A 92 2.72 7.22 22.30
CA ALA A 92 2.01 6.11 22.96
C ALA A 92 0.48 6.33 22.98
N GLU A 93 0.05 7.57 23.20
CA GLU A 93 -1.35 8.01 23.24
C GLU A 93 -2.06 7.89 21.88
N ARG A 94 -1.30 7.82 20.79
CA ARG A 94 -1.83 7.75 19.42
C ARG A 94 -1.79 6.36 18.82
N GLN A 95 -1.24 5.34 19.49
CA GLN A 95 -1.12 3.99 18.93
C GLN A 95 -2.48 3.37 18.51
N GLY A 96 -3.58 3.78 19.12
CA GLY A 96 -4.94 3.33 18.76
C GLY A 96 -5.37 3.68 17.32
N VAL A 97 -4.66 4.58 16.62
CA VAL A 97 -4.97 4.95 15.24
C VAL A 97 -4.28 4.07 14.20
N VAL A 98 -3.33 3.20 14.59
CA VAL A 98 -2.54 2.42 13.62
C VAL A 98 -3.44 1.52 12.77
N LEU A 99 -4.27 0.68 13.39
CA LEU A 99 -5.18 -0.21 12.67
C LEU A 99 -6.16 0.55 11.74
N PRO A 100 -6.87 1.60 12.18
CA PRO A 100 -7.73 2.39 11.30
C PRO A 100 -7.00 3.05 10.11
N GLN A 101 -5.68 3.28 10.22
CA GLN A 101 -4.91 3.98 9.19
C GLN A 101 -4.28 3.04 8.16
N ILE A 102 -4.15 1.74 8.43
CA ILE A 102 -3.68 0.74 7.46
C ILE A 102 -4.85 0.33 6.53
N HIS A 103 -5.56 1.32 5.99
CA HIS A 103 -6.65 1.10 5.03
C HIS A 103 -6.24 1.64 3.65
N PRO A 104 -6.54 0.91 2.55
CA PRO A 104 -6.25 1.36 1.18
C PRO A 104 -6.75 2.76 0.81
N TRP A 105 -7.76 3.31 1.50
CA TRP A 105 -8.30 4.65 1.21
C TRP A 105 -7.27 5.76 1.40
N ARG A 106 -6.23 5.54 2.23
CA ARG A 106 -5.14 6.50 2.39
C ARG A 106 -4.42 6.80 1.09
N LEU A 107 -4.27 5.81 0.21
CA LEU A 107 -3.62 5.97 -1.08
C LEU A 107 -4.53 6.64 -2.13
N PHE A 108 -5.85 6.55 -1.97
CA PHE A 108 -6.82 7.26 -2.82
C PHE A 108 -7.03 8.73 -2.41
N ALA A 109 -6.81 9.06 -1.12
CA ALA A 109 -6.92 10.42 -0.61
C ALA A 109 -5.79 11.33 -1.11
N ILE A 110 -4.63 10.77 -1.50
CA ILE A 110 -3.50 11.51 -2.07
C ILE A 110 -3.73 11.69 -3.58
N ARG A 111 -4.61 12.66 -3.87
CA ARG A 111 -4.62 13.54 -5.04
C ARG A 111 -4.10 12.93 -6.34
N THR A 112 -4.82 11.97 -6.91
CA THR A 112 -4.68 11.71 -8.35
C THR A 112 -5.53 12.73 -9.11
N PRO A 113 -4.96 13.64 -9.93
CA PRO A 113 -5.73 14.43 -10.88
C PRO A 113 -6.14 13.54 -12.07
N CYS A 114 -6.59 12.31 -11.83
CA CYS A 114 -7.04 11.43 -12.91
C CYS A 114 -8.51 11.74 -13.24
N ARG A 115 -8.78 12.97 -13.69
CA ARG A 115 -10.07 13.37 -14.30
C ARG A 115 -10.25 12.81 -15.72
N ARG A 116 -9.30 12.03 -16.23
CA ARG A 116 -9.34 11.40 -17.57
C ARG A 116 -9.41 9.88 -17.46
N ALA A 117 -10.59 9.37 -17.13
CA ALA A 117 -11.17 8.16 -17.72
C ALA A 117 -12.43 7.78 -16.94
N PRO A 118 -13.64 8.05 -17.45
CA PRO A 118 -14.90 7.62 -16.82
C PRO A 118 -15.10 6.08 -16.80
N ARG A 119 -14.05 5.27 -17.04
CA ARG A 119 -14.12 3.81 -17.17
C ARG A 119 -13.14 3.02 -16.30
N ARG A 120 -12.26 3.65 -15.49
CA ARG A 120 -11.35 2.87 -14.64
C ARG A 120 -12.12 2.27 -13.47
N VAL A 121 -12.19 0.96 -13.41
CA VAL A 121 -12.82 0.23 -12.30
C VAL A 121 -11.72 -0.23 -11.35
N VAL A 122 -11.73 0.31 -10.13
CA VAL A 122 -10.93 -0.23 -9.02
C VAL A 122 -11.80 -1.21 -8.26
N ARG A 123 -11.37 -2.47 -8.16
CA ARG A 123 -12.03 -3.48 -7.34
C ARG A 123 -11.09 -3.92 -6.24
N VAL A 124 -11.49 -3.64 -5.00
CA VAL A 124 -10.87 -4.22 -3.81
C VAL A 124 -11.45 -5.62 -3.63
N MET A 125 -10.63 -6.65 -3.76
CA MET A 125 -11.04 -8.02 -3.44
C MET A 125 -10.73 -8.28 -1.96
N ARG A 126 -11.71 -8.85 -1.25
CA ARG A 126 -11.58 -9.36 0.12
C ARG A 126 -11.41 -10.87 0.07
#